data_AF-A0AAV1QCL9-F1
#
_entry.id   AF-A0AAV1QCL9-F1
#
_cell.length_a   1.000
_cell.length_b   1.000
_cell.length_c   1.000
_cell.angle_alpha   90.00
_cell.angle_beta   90.00
_cell.angle_gamma   90.00
#
_symmetry.space_group_name_H-M   'P 1'
#
loop_
_entity.id
_entity.type
_entity.pdbx_description
1 polymer ?
#
loop_
_entity_poly.entity_id
_entity_poly.type
_entity_poly.pdbx_seq_one_letter_code
_entity_poly.pdbx_strand_id
1 'polypeptide(L)'
;MSSWATCGLRPTNQDHRSEDPTNQSGHEEEHEPAEETDAVNGFLSADERQRLGRLCKRLIDCGRIHFLQSHGFTGKLTRYITSDITLENVLLTAVPTSFP
;
A
#
# COMPACT_ATOMS: atom_id res chain seq x y z
N MET A 1 4.47 6.42 1.96
CA MET A 1 3.44 5.37 2.17
C MET A 1 4.07 4.02 1.90
N SER A 2 3.79 2.96 2.67
CA SER A 2 4.30 1.61 2.37
C SER A 2 3.63 0.92 1.17
N SER A 3 3.01 1.71 0.27
CA SER A 3 2.42 1.22 -0.97
C SER A 3 3.49 0.76 -1.97
N TRP A 4 4.73 1.27 -1.89
CA TRP A 4 5.87 0.76 -2.67
C TRP A 4 6.15 -0.73 -2.44
N ALA A 5 5.75 -1.26 -1.28
CA ALA A 5 5.96 -2.65 -0.89
C ALA A 5 4.79 -3.57 -1.29
N THR A 6 3.64 -3.01 -1.67
CA THR A 6 2.43 -3.77 -2.02
C THR A 6 1.98 -3.56 -3.47
N CYS A 7 2.38 -2.45 -4.09
CA CYS A 7 2.07 -2.09 -5.47
C CYS A 7 3.40 -1.91 -6.21
N GLY A 8 3.71 -2.78 -7.18
CA GLY A 8 4.98 -2.69 -7.92
C GLY A 8 5.42 -3.95 -8.66
N LEU A 9 4.67 -5.04 -8.60
CA LEU A 9 5.00 -6.27 -9.34
C LEU A 9 4.06 -6.42 -10.53
N ARG A 10 4.32 -5.69 -11.61
CA ARG A 10 4.05 -6.29 -12.93
C ARG A 10 5.16 -7.33 -13.14
N PRO A 11 4.83 -8.62 -13.36
CA PRO A 11 5.86 -9.57 -13.76
C PRO A 11 6.43 -9.10 -15.09
N THR A 12 7.69 -8.68 -15.10
CA THR A 12 8.46 -8.49 -16.33
C THR A 12 8.88 -9.86 -16.84
N ASN A 13 7.91 -10.64 -17.28
CA ASN A 13 8.10 -11.88 -18.02
C ASN A 13 7.01 -11.98 -19.09
N GLN A 14 7.02 -11.03 -20.02
CA GLN A 14 6.59 -11.28 -21.38
C GLN A 14 7.67 -10.71 -22.29
N ASP A 15 8.60 -11.58 -22.69
CA ASP A 15 9.23 -11.50 -24.00
C ASP A 15 8.09 -11.53 -25.03
N HIS A 16 7.61 -10.35 -25.43
CA HIS A 16 6.92 -10.18 -26.69
C HIS A 16 7.26 -8.80 -27.24
N ARG A 17 8.32 -8.81 -28.05
CA ARG A 17 8.60 -7.80 -29.06
C ARG A 17 7.37 -7.65 -29.96
N SER A 18 6.62 -6.58 -29.76
CA SER A 18 5.66 -6.07 -30.74
C SER A 18 5.65 -4.55 -30.64
N GLU A 19 6.28 -3.94 -31.63
CA GLU A 19 6.14 -2.53 -31.98
C GLU A 19 4.69 -2.27 -32.43
N ASP A 20 3.98 -1.33 -31.79
CA ASP A 20 3.06 -0.43 -32.51
C ASP A 20 2.72 0.79 -31.62
N PRO A 21 2.75 2.03 -32.16
CA PRO A 21 2.40 3.23 -31.42
C PRO A 21 0.89 3.46 -31.47
N THR A 22 0.40 4.44 -30.69
CA THR A 22 -0.97 5.00 -30.72
C THR A 22 -1.95 4.43 -29.68
N ASN A 23 -1.91 4.97 -28.46
CA ASN A 23 -3.10 5.62 -27.89
C ASN A 23 -2.74 6.45 -26.64
N GLN A 24 -2.71 7.76 -26.83
CA GLN A 24 -2.59 8.75 -25.76
C GLN A 24 -3.94 8.88 -25.04
N SER A 25 -4.03 8.41 -23.81
CA SER A 25 -4.93 8.97 -22.80
C SER A 25 -4.50 8.44 -21.43
N GLY A 26 -3.57 9.15 -20.79
CA GLY A 26 -3.08 8.81 -19.47
C GLY A 26 -2.92 10.10 -18.68
N HIS A 27 -3.71 10.23 -17.62
CA HIS A 27 -3.58 11.25 -16.59
C HIS A 27 -2.10 11.44 -16.24
N GLU A 28 -1.63 12.68 -16.33
CA GLU A 28 -0.30 13.09 -15.86
C GLU A 28 -0.29 13.00 -14.32
N GLU A 29 -0.02 11.81 -13.79
CA GLU A 29 0.56 11.70 -12.47
C GLU A 29 2.05 12.00 -12.63
N GLU A 30 2.46 13.23 -12.28
CA GLU A 30 3.86 13.57 -12.02
C GLU A 30 4.36 12.73 -10.84
N HIS A 31 4.66 11.46 -11.09
CA HIS A 31 5.49 10.64 -10.21
C HIS A 31 6.92 10.80 -10.69
N GLU A 32 7.73 11.49 -9.87
CA GLU A 32 9.19 11.50 -9.99
C GLU A 32 9.71 10.09 -10.28
N PRO A 33 10.71 9.94 -11.18
CA PRO A 33 11.20 8.64 -11.59
C PRO A 33 11.72 7.89 -10.37
N ALA A 34 11.25 6.65 -10.25
CA ALA A 34 11.29 5.83 -9.07
C ALA A 34 12.69 5.19 -8.85
N GLU A 35 13.75 6.01 -8.80
CA GLU A 35 15.13 5.50 -8.60
C GLU A 35 15.31 4.86 -7.22
N GLU A 36 14.55 5.29 -6.20
CA GLU A 36 14.64 4.72 -4.85
C GLU A 36 14.02 3.32 -4.74
N THR A 37 13.05 2.99 -5.60
CA THR A 37 12.43 1.65 -5.62
C THR A 37 13.35 0.58 -6.16
N ASP A 38 14.28 0.92 -7.05
CA ASP A 38 15.13 -0.07 -7.72
C ASP A 38 16.19 -0.66 -6.78
N ALA A 39 16.72 0.16 -5.87
CA ALA A 39 17.67 -0.29 -4.84
C ALA A 39 17.04 -1.32 -3.88
N VAL A 40 15.77 -1.13 -3.49
CA VAL A 40 15.08 -2.06 -2.60
C VAL A 40 14.62 -3.32 -3.33
N ASN A 41 14.29 -3.20 -4.62
CA ASN A 41 13.93 -4.33 -5.47
C ASN A 41 15.09 -5.32 -5.67
N GLY A 42 16.33 -4.83 -5.68
CA GLY A 42 17.53 -5.67 -5.76
C GLY A 42 17.92 -6.37 -4.45
N PHE A 43 17.51 -5.85 -3.29
CA PHE A 43 17.92 -6.37 -1.98
C PHE A 43 16.92 -7.33 -1.34
N LEU A 44 15.62 -7.15 -1.59
CA LEU A 44 14.55 -7.95 -1.01
C LEU A 44 13.71 -8.60 -2.10
N SER A 45 13.43 -9.89 -1.91
CA SER A 45 12.45 -10.59 -2.74
C SER A 45 11.07 -9.90 -2.66
N ALA A 46 10.22 -10.18 -3.65
CA ALA A 46 8.83 -9.72 -3.66
C ALA A 46 8.10 -10.00 -2.33
N ASP A 47 8.22 -11.22 -1.82
CA ASP A 47 7.58 -11.66 -0.58
C ASP A 47 8.12 -10.93 0.66
N GLU A 48 9.43 -10.69 0.70
CA GLU A 48 10.08 -9.93 1.79
C GLU A 48 9.66 -8.48 1.80
N ARG A 49 9.63 -7.81 0.63
CA ARG A 49 9.12 -6.44 0.49
C ARG A 49 7.68 -6.38 0.97
N GLN A 50 6.84 -7.29 0.49
CA GLN A 50 5.43 -7.34 0.91
C GLN A 50 5.28 -7.55 2.42
N ARG A 51 6.09 -8.43 3.01
CA ARG A 51 6.10 -8.67 4.46
C ARG A 51 6.52 -7.40 5.23
N LEU A 52 7.57 -6.72 4.78
CA LEU A 52 8.03 -5.47 5.38
C LEU A 52 6.96 -4.37 5.26
N GLY A 53 6.36 -4.22 4.08
CA GLY A 53 5.26 -3.30 3.84
C GLY A 53 4.09 -3.49 4.79
N ARG A 54 3.69 -4.75 5.05
CA ARG A 54 2.67 -5.09 6.05
C ARG A 54 3.06 -4.67 7.46
N LEU A 55 4.32 -4.86 7.87
CA LEU A 55 4.80 -4.44 9.19
C LEU A 55 4.77 -2.91 9.32
N CYS A 56 5.25 -2.19 8.31
CA CYS A 56 5.18 -0.72 8.27
C CYS A 56 3.74 -0.21 8.33
N LYS A 57 2.80 -0.83 7.60
CA LYS A 57 1.36 -0.48 7.69
C LYS A 57 0.84 -0.65 9.11
N ARG A 58 1.11 -1.79 9.76
CA ARG A 58 0.68 -2.03 11.15
C ARG A 58 1.21 -0.96 12.11
N LEU A 59 2.46 -0.54 11.96
CA LEU A 59 3.04 0.52 12.79
C LEU A 59 2.29 1.85 12.61
N ILE A 60 2.03 2.24 11.36
CA ILE A 60 1.27 3.47 11.04
C ILE A 60 -0.16 3.37 11.59
N ASP A 61 -0.81 2.23 11.45
CA ASP A 61 -2.19 2.03 11.91
C ASP A 61 -2.29 2.10 13.45
N CYS A 62 -1.29 1.59 14.18
CA CYS A 62 -1.20 1.80 15.62
C CYS A 62 -1.13 3.29 15.98
N GLY A 63 -0.30 4.06 15.27
CA GLY A 63 -0.20 5.51 15.47
C GLY A 63 -1.52 6.24 15.19
N ARG A 64 -2.23 5.82 14.14
CA ARG A 64 -3.57 6.35 13.81
C ARG A 64 -4.61 6.05 14.89
N ILE A 65 -4.63 4.83 15.42
CA ILE A 65 -5.52 4.49 16.54
C ILE A 65 -5.20 5.35 17.76
N HIS A 66 -3.92 5.47 18.13
CA HIS A 66 -3.50 6.28 19.27
C HIS A 66 -3.91 7.75 19.10
N PHE A 67 -3.72 8.31 17.90
CA PHE A 67 -4.19 9.66 17.57
C PHE A 67 -5.71 9.80 17.75
N LEU A 68 -6.50 8.85 17.23
CA LEU A 68 -7.96 8.89 17.40
C LEU A 68 -8.37 8.85 18.88
N GLN A 69 -7.73 7.98 19.66
CA GLN A 69 -7.99 7.85 21.11
C GLN A 69 -7.68 9.15 21.86
N SER A 70 -6.57 9.82 21.55
CA SER A 70 -6.21 11.09 22.20
C SER A 70 -7.16 12.24 21.82
N HIS A 71 -8.02 12.06 20.82
CA HIS A 71 -9.00 13.05 20.37
C HIS A 71 -10.44 12.63 20.65
N GLY A 72 -10.66 11.68 21.57
CA GLY A 72 -12.01 11.32 22.01
C GLY A 72 -12.74 10.39 21.04
N PHE A 73 -12.02 9.59 20.25
CA PHE A 73 -12.60 8.57 19.38
C PHE A 73 -12.14 7.16 19.76
N THR A 74 -13.02 6.19 19.57
CA THR A 74 -12.68 4.77 19.59
C THR A 74 -12.37 4.32 18.16
N GLY A 75 -11.10 4.10 17.87
CA GLY A 75 -10.61 3.59 16.59
C GLY A 75 -10.61 2.05 16.54
N LYS A 76 -10.96 1.46 15.38
CA LYS A 76 -10.91 0.02 15.14
C LYS A 76 -10.39 -0.29 13.74
N LEU A 77 -9.47 -1.23 13.64
CA LEU A 77 -9.05 -1.82 12.37
C LEU A 77 -9.87 -3.07 12.08
N THR A 78 -10.48 -3.13 10.90
CA THR A 78 -11.31 -4.26 10.45
C THR A 78 -10.83 -4.76 9.10
N ARG A 79 -10.55 -6.06 9.00
CA ARG A 79 -10.29 -6.70 7.71
C ARG A 79 -11.63 -6.92 7.00
N TYR A 80 -11.81 -6.30 5.83
CA TYR A 80 -13.08 -6.36 5.09
C TYR A 80 -13.07 -7.38 3.95
N ILE A 81 -11.88 -7.78 3.49
CA ILE A 81 -11.71 -8.81 2.46
C ILE A 81 -10.42 -9.60 2.70
N THR A 82 -10.28 -10.74 2.06
CA THR A 82 -9.08 -11.55 2.10
C THR A 82 -7.94 -10.92 1.29
N SER A 83 -6.69 -11.29 1.57
CA SER A 83 -5.50 -10.66 0.95
C SER A 83 -5.20 -11.13 -0.46
N ASP A 84 -5.80 -12.24 -0.89
CA ASP A 84 -5.75 -12.74 -2.27
C ASP A 84 -6.52 -11.84 -3.25
N ILE A 85 -7.51 -11.09 -2.77
CA ILE A 85 -8.22 -10.09 -3.59
C ILE A 85 -7.45 -8.78 -3.65
N THR A 86 -7.08 -8.23 -2.49
CA THR A 86 -6.28 -7.00 -2.41
C THR A 86 -5.45 -6.95 -1.13
N LEU A 87 -4.27 -6.33 -1.23
CA LEU A 87 -3.42 -6.05 -0.08
C LEU A 87 -3.93 -4.87 0.76
N GLU A 88 -4.80 -4.03 0.20
CA GLU A 88 -5.43 -2.89 0.88
C GLU A 88 -6.72 -3.31 1.59
N ASN A 89 -6.68 -4.38 2.37
CA ASN A 89 -7.87 -5.05 2.89
C ASN A 89 -8.23 -4.74 4.35
N VAL A 90 -7.69 -3.65 4.90
CA VAL A 90 -7.95 -3.21 6.27
C VAL A 90 -8.54 -1.81 6.27
N LEU A 91 -9.69 -1.64 6.90
CA LEU A 91 -10.36 -0.37 7.12
C LEU A 91 -10.13 0.11 8.56
N LEU A 92 -9.80 1.39 8.72
CA LEU A 92 -9.83 2.07 10.01
C LEU A 92 -11.17 2.79 10.16
N THR A 93 -11.95 2.42 11.16
CA THR A 93 -13.18 3.11 11.55
C THR A 93 -12.97 3.87 12.85
N ALA A 94 -13.62 5.02 13.00
CA ALA A 94 -13.60 5.82 14.23
C ALA A 94 -15.02 6.24 14.59
N VAL A 95 -15.39 6.09 15.86
CA VAL A 95 -16.65 6.62 16.41
C VAL A 95 -16.32 7.48 17.63
N PRO A 96 -17.11 8.53 17.92
CA PRO A 96 -16.94 9.28 19.17
C PRO A 96 -16.97 8.32 20.35
N THR A 97 -16.01 8.45 21.26
CA THR A 97 -16.00 7.67 22.49
C THR A 97 -17.20 8.10 23.31
N SER A 98 -18.19 7.22 23.44
CA SER A 98 -19.32 7.43 24.33
C SER A 98 -18.81 7.50 25.76
N PHE A 99 -19.05 8.62 26.44
CA PHE A 99 -18.85 8.69 27.88
C PHE A 99 -19.90 7.79 28.56
N PRO A 100 -19.52 6.97 29.55
CA PRO A 100 -20.48 6.28 30.41
C PRO A 100 -21.32 7.27 31.23
#